data_AF-A0A8S9X663-F1
#
_entry.id   AF-A0A8S9X663-F1
#
_cell.length_a   1.000
_cell.length_b   1.000
_cell.length_c   1.000
_cell.angle_alpha   90.00
_cell.angle_beta   90.00
_cell.angle_gamma   90.00
#
_symmetry.space_group_name_H-M   'P 1'
#
loop_
_entity.id
_entity.type
_entity.pdbx_description
1 polymer ?
#
loop_
_entity_poly.entity_id
_entity_poly.type
_entity_poly.pdbx_seq_one_letter_code
_entity_poly.pdbx_strand_id
1 'polypeptide(L)'
;MQGNMDIHMRKYEDLWAQLGKLHDLNKKSSEFPTEDDKKQRGKVRSDYYTINGKIEIIKSDHSERQDPANVTLTEMRPAKNLPKLNLPTFDGQLLQWPKFRDSFLSMVHTEKLSVIEKFQYLRACLKGPALSVISAFKVEEANYALAWQAVLDTYDNQRMLASAYLDQLLNFKPLQGRATPEALNKFLSSVSDNVAAFNLLNIREESQFILFHLTIRCLDHHTRELFEMKQTKDSFPTFTALTKFVRERAMALQLAGTSNPMLEGSRPSGSFSNPRTSRPPKIKTSLITNKSSPPKNNQQSNPSNVSSCVACKGEPHHLLNCSVFNETSGQERRNLLKNWAGCINCLSHKHQNATMHLYTQAPLMLPAMQQDAI
;
A
#
# COMPACT_ATOMS: atom_id res chain seq x y z
N MET A 1 25.69 -4.71 -31.89
CA MET A 1 25.47 -3.29 -32.26
C MET A 1 25.13 -3.14 -33.74
N GLN A 2 26.03 -3.51 -34.66
CA GLN A 2 25.88 -3.30 -36.12
C GLN A 2 24.51 -3.72 -36.69
N GLY A 3 24.02 -4.94 -36.40
CA GLY A 3 22.70 -5.39 -36.88
C GLY A 3 21.51 -4.49 -36.49
N ASN A 4 21.59 -3.71 -35.40
CA ASN A 4 20.57 -2.70 -35.11
C ASN A 4 20.71 -1.47 -36.02
N MET A 5 21.94 -1.04 -36.30
CA MET A 5 22.24 0.10 -37.18
C MET A 5 21.78 -0.18 -38.61
N ASP A 6 22.02 -1.39 -39.11
CA ASP A 6 21.57 -1.83 -40.44
C ASP A 6 20.03 -1.83 -40.53
N ILE A 7 19.33 -2.23 -39.45
CA ILE A 7 17.85 -2.14 -39.34
C ILE A 7 17.37 -0.68 -39.33
N HIS A 8 18.06 0.23 -38.63
CA HIS A 8 17.70 1.65 -38.63
C HIS A 8 17.91 2.31 -39.99
N MET A 9 18.98 1.96 -40.72
CA MET A 9 19.21 2.47 -42.08
C MET A 9 18.18 1.98 -43.09
N ARG A 10 17.78 0.70 -43.05
CA ARG A 10 16.68 0.19 -43.90
C ARG A 10 15.38 0.98 -43.66
N LYS A 11 15.00 1.17 -42.39
CA LYS A 11 13.83 1.99 -42.02
C LYS A 11 13.92 3.44 -42.52
N TYR A 12 15.11 4.04 -42.51
CA TYR A 12 15.33 5.37 -43.07
C TYR A 12 15.17 5.40 -44.60
N GLU A 13 15.69 4.41 -45.33
CA GLU A 13 15.50 4.29 -46.78
C GLU A 13 14.04 4.00 -47.17
N ASP A 14 13.34 3.16 -46.40
CA ASP A 14 11.91 2.87 -46.56
C ASP A 14 11.04 4.13 -46.37
N LEU A 15 11.31 4.90 -45.31
CA LEU A 15 10.60 6.16 -45.03
C LEU A 15 10.89 7.21 -46.11
N TRP A 16 12.13 7.27 -46.63
CA TRP A 16 12.47 8.15 -47.74
C TRP A 16 11.70 7.79 -49.02
N ALA A 17 11.59 6.49 -49.33
CA ALA A 17 10.82 6.00 -50.47
C ALA A 17 9.30 6.24 -50.32
N GLN A 18 8.77 6.21 -49.10
CA GLN A 18 7.38 6.59 -48.80
C GLN A 18 7.16 8.10 -48.96
N LEU A 19 8.09 8.93 -48.50
CA LEU A 19 8.00 10.39 -48.61
C LEU A 19 7.96 10.85 -50.08
N GLY A 20 8.79 10.25 -50.96
CA GLY A 20 8.73 10.51 -52.40
C GLY A 20 7.36 10.18 -53.01
N LYS A 21 6.84 8.97 -52.76
CA LYS A 21 5.51 8.55 -53.24
C LYS A 21 4.39 9.47 -52.76
N LEU A 22 4.45 9.93 -51.50
CA LEU A 22 3.50 10.90 -50.95
C LEU A 22 3.62 12.28 -51.59
N HIS A 23 4.83 12.68 -51.99
CA HIS A 23 5.05 13.94 -52.71
C HIS A 23 4.44 13.89 -54.12
N ASP A 24 4.73 12.84 -54.89
CA ASP A 24 4.24 12.63 -56.26
C ASP A 24 2.70 12.65 -56.33
N LEU A 25 2.04 12.09 -55.31
CA LEU A 25 0.58 12.08 -55.17
C LEU A 25 -0.03 13.46 -54.83
N ASN A 26 0.74 14.36 -54.21
CA ASN A 26 0.22 15.61 -53.62
C ASN A 26 0.35 16.83 -54.57
N LYS A 27 1.11 16.71 -55.67
CA LYS A 27 1.24 17.70 -56.76
C LYS A 27 1.43 19.17 -56.31
N LYS A 28 2.15 19.40 -55.22
CA LYS A 28 2.57 20.76 -54.81
C LYS A 28 3.79 21.18 -55.63
N SER A 29 3.90 22.48 -55.93
CA SER A 29 4.95 23.06 -56.78
C SER A 29 6.30 23.26 -56.06
N SER A 30 6.70 22.30 -55.24
CA SER A 30 8.02 22.23 -54.61
C SER A 30 8.75 21.04 -55.20
N GLU A 31 10.03 21.18 -55.55
CA GLU A 31 10.79 20.06 -56.11
C GLU A 31 11.35 19.18 -54.98
N PHE A 32 10.79 17.97 -54.83
CA PHE A 32 11.32 16.95 -53.93
C PHE A 32 11.99 15.82 -54.72
N PRO A 33 13.19 15.36 -54.31
CA PRO A 33 14.04 15.94 -53.27
C PRO A 33 14.69 17.25 -53.73
N THR A 34 14.74 18.26 -52.86
CA THR A 34 15.51 19.49 -53.09
C THR A 34 17.02 19.18 -53.03
N GLU A 35 17.91 20.04 -53.54
CA GLU A 35 19.37 19.78 -53.49
C GLU A 35 19.91 19.61 -52.07
N ASP A 36 19.40 20.36 -51.09
CA ASP A 36 19.78 20.14 -49.68
C ASP A 36 19.27 18.78 -49.15
N ASP A 37 18.09 18.29 -49.58
CA ASP A 37 17.61 16.93 -49.22
C ASP A 37 18.57 15.85 -49.74
N LYS A 38 19.01 15.97 -51.00
CA LYS A 38 19.98 15.06 -51.63
C LYS A 38 21.30 15.07 -50.86
N LYS A 39 21.76 16.26 -50.47
CA LYS A 39 22.99 16.50 -49.71
C LYS A 39 22.93 15.93 -48.28
N GLN A 40 21.81 16.11 -47.56
CA GLN A 40 21.62 15.51 -46.23
C GLN A 40 21.56 13.98 -46.32
N ARG A 41 20.80 13.43 -47.28
CA ARG A 41 20.74 11.96 -47.51
C ARG A 41 22.11 11.38 -47.86
N GLY A 42 22.89 12.08 -48.68
CA GLY A 42 24.28 11.74 -49.01
C GLY A 42 25.17 11.71 -47.76
N LYS A 43 25.06 12.71 -46.88
CA LYS A 43 25.79 12.76 -45.61
C LYS A 43 25.43 11.60 -44.70
N VAL A 44 24.15 11.35 -44.44
CA VAL A 44 23.69 10.23 -43.58
C VAL A 44 24.20 8.88 -44.11
N ARG A 45 24.20 8.69 -45.44
CA ARG A 45 24.75 7.49 -46.09
C ARG A 45 26.26 7.37 -45.88
N SER A 46 27.00 8.47 -46.01
CA SER A 46 28.46 8.52 -45.78
C SER A 46 28.82 8.22 -44.32
N ASP A 47 28.12 8.85 -43.37
CA ASP A 47 28.35 8.66 -41.93
C ASP A 47 28.10 7.19 -41.53
N TYR A 48 27.03 6.56 -42.03
CA TYR A 48 26.75 5.13 -41.82
C TYR A 48 27.87 4.21 -42.33
N TYR A 49 28.30 4.33 -43.59
CA TYR A 49 29.38 3.49 -44.11
C TYR A 49 30.72 3.75 -43.41
N THR A 50 30.98 5.01 -43.00
CA THR A 50 32.16 5.36 -42.19
C THR A 50 32.14 4.67 -40.82
N ILE A 51 30.96 4.57 -40.18
CA ILE A 51 30.81 3.89 -38.89
C ILE A 51 30.91 2.36 -39.06
N ASN A 52 30.21 1.76 -40.04
CA ASN A 52 30.32 0.32 -40.29
C ASN A 52 31.77 -0.08 -40.67
N GLY A 53 32.49 0.72 -41.46
CA GLY A 53 33.91 0.49 -41.74
C GLY A 53 34.79 0.51 -40.49
N LYS A 54 34.57 1.46 -39.57
CA LYS A 54 35.25 1.48 -38.26
C LYS A 54 34.90 0.28 -37.38
N ILE A 55 33.66 -0.22 -37.46
CA ILE A 55 33.24 -1.42 -36.74
C ILE A 55 33.92 -2.68 -37.32
N GLU A 56 34.07 -2.80 -38.65
CA GLU A 56 34.85 -3.89 -39.24
C GLU A 56 36.33 -3.85 -38.83
N ILE A 57 36.96 -2.67 -38.81
CA ILE A 57 38.36 -2.51 -38.34
C ILE A 57 38.49 -2.95 -36.87
N ILE A 58 37.54 -2.57 -36.01
CA ILE A 58 37.53 -2.99 -34.60
C ILE A 58 37.32 -4.51 -34.45
N LYS A 59 36.68 -5.19 -35.42
CA LYS A 59 36.63 -6.67 -35.45
C LYS A 59 37.95 -7.28 -35.91
N SER A 60 38.60 -6.74 -36.96
CA SER A 60 39.87 -7.29 -37.45
C SER A 60 40.99 -7.15 -36.42
N ASP A 61 41.10 -5.98 -35.76
CA ASP A 61 42.04 -5.76 -34.64
C ASP A 61 41.82 -6.75 -33.47
N HIS A 62 40.59 -7.24 -33.30
CA HIS A 62 40.23 -8.28 -32.34
C HIS A 62 40.50 -9.71 -32.83
N SER A 63 40.57 -9.93 -34.14
CA SER A 63 40.76 -11.24 -34.76
C SER A 63 42.23 -11.55 -35.04
N GLU A 64 43.07 -10.55 -35.30
CA GLU A 64 44.52 -10.73 -35.52
C GLU A 64 45.32 -10.90 -34.22
N ARG A 65 44.66 -10.91 -33.06
CA ARG A 65 45.27 -11.14 -31.73
C ARG A 65 45.01 -12.55 -31.16
N GLN A 66 44.72 -13.53 -32.02
CA GLN A 66 44.56 -14.93 -31.61
C GLN A 66 45.64 -15.83 -32.25
N ASP A 67 46.74 -16.02 -31.55
CA ASP A 67 47.74 -17.03 -31.89
C ASP A 67 47.17 -18.46 -31.78
N PRO A 68 47.47 -19.37 -32.72
CA PRO A 68 46.92 -20.72 -32.75
C PRO A 68 47.66 -21.69 -31.81
N ALA A 69 47.40 -21.59 -30.50
CA ALA A 69 47.94 -22.52 -29.49
C ALA A 69 46.81 -23.18 -28.66
N ASN A 70 46.25 -24.28 -29.16
CA ASN A 70 45.19 -25.02 -28.46
C ASN A 70 45.71 -25.83 -27.27
N VAL A 71 45.67 -25.24 -26.07
CA VAL A 71 45.72 -25.96 -24.80
C VAL A 71 44.52 -25.53 -23.96
N THR A 72 43.83 -26.49 -23.34
CA THR A 72 42.51 -26.30 -22.71
C THR A 72 42.56 -25.34 -21.51
N LEU A 73 42.30 -24.06 -21.77
CA LEU A 73 41.91 -23.08 -20.76
C LEU A 73 40.54 -22.50 -21.14
N THR A 74 39.54 -22.78 -20.31
CA THR A 74 38.26 -22.07 -20.32
C THR A 74 38.51 -20.58 -20.28
N GLU A 75 37.73 -19.77 -21.01
CA GLU A 75 37.74 -18.30 -20.90
C GLU A 75 37.23 -17.85 -19.52
N MET A 76 38.06 -18.04 -18.49
CA MET A 76 38.01 -17.24 -17.29
C MET A 76 38.36 -15.81 -17.70
N ARG A 77 37.32 -15.02 -18.03
CA ARG A 77 37.32 -13.56 -17.83
C ARG A 77 38.14 -13.31 -16.58
N PRO A 78 39.21 -12.48 -16.59
CA PRO A 78 40.11 -12.36 -15.45
C PRO A 78 39.29 -11.94 -14.23
N ALA A 79 39.06 -12.93 -13.35
CA ALA A 79 38.23 -12.76 -12.19
C ALA A 79 39.00 -11.84 -11.26
N LYS A 80 38.64 -10.54 -11.29
CA LYS A 80 38.79 -9.69 -10.12
C LYS A 80 38.25 -10.52 -8.97
N ASN A 81 39.11 -10.93 -8.03
CA ASN A 81 38.75 -11.79 -6.90
C ASN A 81 37.95 -11.01 -5.85
N LEU A 82 36.88 -10.38 -6.33
CA LEU A 82 35.69 -10.03 -5.58
C LEU A 82 35.21 -11.32 -4.89
N PRO A 83 34.80 -11.27 -3.61
CA PRO A 83 34.15 -12.41 -2.98
C PRO A 83 32.96 -12.85 -3.84
N LYS A 84 32.76 -14.16 -3.99
CA LYS A 84 31.65 -14.71 -4.78
C LYS A 84 30.34 -14.04 -4.34
N LEU A 85 29.73 -13.28 -5.25
CA LEU A 85 28.49 -12.56 -4.99
C LEU A 85 27.39 -13.58 -4.67
N ASN A 86 27.05 -13.71 -3.40
CA ASN A 86 25.93 -14.52 -2.96
C ASN A 86 24.66 -13.97 -3.62
N LEU A 87 23.90 -14.87 -4.26
CA LEU A 87 22.65 -14.48 -4.93
C LEU A 87 21.69 -13.81 -3.92
N PRO A 88 21.08 -12.67 -4.27
CA PRO A 88 20.16 -11.97 -3.39
C PRO A 88 18.92 -12.84 -3.18
N THR A 89 18.52 -13.08 -1.93
CA THR A 89 17.34 -13.89 -1.64
C THR A 89 16.14 -13.02 -1.29
N PHE A 90 14.99 -13.30 -1.89
CA PHE A 90 13.76 -12.51 -1.78
C PHE A 90 12.65 -13.32 -1.12
N ASP A 91 12.07 -12.76 -0.06
CA ASP A 91 11.06 -13.38 0.80
C ASP A 91 9.62 -12.90 0.51
N GLY A 92 9.46 -11.92 -0.38
CA GLY A 92 8.18 -11.27 -0.68
C GLY A 92 8.06 -9.83 -0.14
N GLN A 93 9.08 -9.28 0.52
CA GLN A 93 9.07 -7.86 0.96
C GLN A 93 9.07 -6.90 -0.23
N LEU A 94 7.92 -6.27 -0.53
CA LEU A 94 7.74 -5.33 -1.65
C LEU A 94 8.84 -4.26 -1.77
N LEU A 95 9.31 -3.69 -0.66
CA LEU A 95 10.36 -2.66 -0.64
C LEU A 95 11.76 -3.17 -1.05
N GLN A 96 12.00 -4.48 -0.95
CA GLN A 96 13.22 -5.14 -1.44
C GLN A 96 13.09 -5.62 -2.89
N TRP A 97 11.88 -5.62 -3.45
CA TRP A 97 11.63 -6.16 -4.79
C TRP A 97 12.48 -5.49 -5.88
N PRO A 98 12.61 -4.14 -5.99
CA PRO A 98 13.45 -3.53 -7.02
C PRO A 98 14.92 -3.95 -6.90
N LYS A 99 15.45 -3.94 -5.67
CA LYS A 99 16.83 -4.34 -5.37
C LYS A 99 17.08 -5.81 -5.76
N PHE A 100 16.13 -6.70 -5.47
CA PHE A 100 16.20 -8.09 -5.89
C PHE A 100 16.10 -8.24 -7.42
N ARG A 101 15.05 -7.67 -8.03
CA ARG A 101 14.75 -7.72 -9.47
C ARG A 101 15.94 -7.27 -10.28
N ASP A 102 16.49 -6.08 -10.00
CA ASP A 102 17.56 -5.48 -10.80
C ASP A 102 18.89 -6.24 -10.61
N SER A 103 19.15 -6.75 -9.40
CA SER A 103 20.30 -7.62 -9.14
C SER A 103 20.17 -8.97 -9.84
N PHE A 104 19.00 -9.62 -9.79
CA PHE A 104 18.75 -10.91 -10.45
C PHE A 104 18.77 -10.77 -11.98
N LEU A 105 18.25 -9.66 -12.51
CA LEU A 105 18.36 -9.31 -13.92
C LEU A 105 19.84 -9.23 -14.34
N SER A 106 20.66 -8.52 -13.56
CA SER A 106 22.09 -8.31 -13.85
C SER A 106 22.97 -9.56 -13.64
N MET A 107 22.65 -10.42 -12.65
CA MET A 107 23.47 -11.58 -12.27
C MET A 107 23.05 -12.90 -12.94
N VAL A 108 21.79 -13.05 -13.34
CA VAL A 108 21.22 -14.34 -13.79
C VAL A 108 20.48 -14.20 -15.11
N HIS A 109 19.66 -13.17 -15.29
CA HIS A 109 18.82 -13.05 -16.49
C HIS A 109 19.64 -12.69 -17.74
N THR A 110 20.58 -11.75 -17.65
CA THR A 110 21.44 -11.28 -18.76
C THR A 110 22.64 -12.19 -19.06
N GLU A 111 23.11 -12.98 -18.10
CA GLU A 111 24.24 -13.91 -18.29
C GLU A 111 23.88 -15.09 -19.22
N LYS A 112 24.89 -15.73 -19.82
CA LYS A 112 24.75 -16.82 -20.82
C LYS A 112 24.45 -18.20 -20.20
N LEU A 113 23.63 -18.24 -19.16
CA LEU A 113 23.16 -19.48 -18.52
C LEU A 113 22.02 -20.14 -19.33
N SER A 114 21.83 -21.46 -19.19
CA SER A 114 20.67 -22.17 -19.75
C SER A 114 19.35 -21.77 -19.07
N VAL A 115 18.22 -22.07 -19.70
CA VAL A 115 16.91 -21.66 -19.18
C VAL A 115 16.53 -22.47 -17.93
N ILE A 116 16.91 -23.76 -17.88
CA ILE A 116 16.81 -24.59 -16.65
C ILE A 116 17.65 -24.00 -15.51
N GLU A 117 18.93 -23.65 -15.74
CA GLU A 117 19.77 -23.06 -14.69
C GLU A 117 19.18 -21.74 -14.17
N LYS A 118 18.74 -20.84 -15.06
CA LYS A 118 18.08 -19.59 -14.66
C LYS A 118 16.84 -19.84 -13.79
N PHE A 119 16.07 -20.89 -14.07
CA PHE A 119 14.91 -21.23 -13.23
C PHE A 119 15.30 -21.89 -11.90
N GLN A 120 16.34 -22.74 -11.88
CA GLN A 120 16.88 -23.29 -10.63
C GLN A 120 17.43 -22.18 -9.73
N TYR A 121 18.17 -21.21 -10.29
CA TYR A 121 18.62 -20.03 -9.56
C TYR A 121 17.46 -19.17 -9.06
N LEU A 122 16.43 -18.90 -9.88
CA LEU A 122 15.23 -18.20 -9.44
C LEU A 122 14.59 -18.91 -8.23
N ARG A 123 14.42 -20.24 -8.31
CA ARG A 123 13.83 -21.06 -7.24
C ARG A 123 14.70 -21.14 -5.97
N ALA A 124 16.02 -21.00 -6.08
CA ALA A 124 16.93 -20.91 -4.95
C ALA A 124 16.97 -19.50 -4.29
N CYS A 125 16.71 -18.44 -5.07
CA CYS A 125 16.65 -17.08 -4.56
C CYS A 125 15.34 -16.77 -3.82
N LEU A 126 14.21 -17.28 -4.33
CA LEU A 126 12.89 -17.04 -3.77
C LEU A 126 12.65 -17.85 -2.48
N LYS A 127 12.05 -17.21 -1.48
CA LYS A 127 11.75 -17.79 -0.16
C LYS A 127 10.32 -17.45 0.26
N GLY A 128 9.75 -18.25 1.16
CA GLY A 128 8.45 -17.97 1.79
C GLY A 128 7.34 -17.70 0.76
N PRO A 129 6.51 -16.64 0.96
CA PRO A 129 5.45 -16.24 0.02
C PRO A 129 5.91 -16.14 -1.45
N ALA A 130 7.10 -15.62 -1.72
CA ALA A 130 7.58 -15.44 -3.09
C ALA A 130 7.93 -16.78 -3.78
N LEU A 131 8.35 -17.78 -3.01
CA LEU A 131 8.53 -19.14 -3.50
C LEU A 131 7.17 -19.81 -3.80
N SER A 132 6.13 -19.51 -3.03
CA SER A 132 4.78 -20.04 -3.25
C SER A 132 4.22 -19.67 -4.62
N VAL A 133 4.49 -18.46 -5.13
CA VAL A 133 4.08 -18.01 -6.47
C VAL A 133 4.55 -18.96 -7.57
N ILE A 134 5.81 -19.42 -7.51
CA ILE A 134 6.39 -20.32 -8.52
C ILE A 134 6.26 -21.81 -8.17
N SER A 135 5.70 -22.16 -7.00
CA SER A 135 5.74 -23.52 -6.45
C SER A 135 5.00 -24.56 -7.32
N ALA A 136 3.96 -24.12 -8.05
CA ALA A 136 3.17 -24.95 -8.96
C ALA A 136 3.87 -25.28 -10.29
N PHE A 137 4.92 -24.53 -10.67
CA PHE A 137 5.63 -24.73 -11.93
C PHE A 137 6.69 -25.82 -11.79
N LYS A 138 6.69 -26.77 -12.74
CA LYS A 138 7.74 -27.80 -12.88
C LYS A 138 9.01 -27.19 -13.45
N VAL A 139 10.18 -27.67 -13.02
CA VAL A 139 11.49 -27.16 -13.45
C VAL A 139 11.81 -27.65 -14.88
N GLU A 140 11.25 -26.92 -15.85
CA GLU A 140 11.30 -27.17 -17.29
C GLU A 140 11.53 -25.82 -18.00
N GLU A 141 12.23 -25.80 -19.15
CA GLU A 141 12.63 -24.53 -19.81
C GLU A 141 11.45 -23.64 -20.18
N ALA A 142 10.38 -24.22 -20.73
CA ALA A 142 9.16 -23.51 -21.11
C ALA A 142 8.49 -22.78 -19.93
N ASN A 143 8.65 -23.30 -18.71
CA ASN A 143 8.02 -22.73 -17.52
C ASN A 143 8.79 -21.55 -16.93
N TYR A 144 10.07 -21.34 -17.27
CA TYR A 144 10.86 -20.23 -16.72
C TYR A 144 10.25 -18.86 -17.03
N ALA A 145 9.84 -18.63 -18.28
CA ALA A 145 9.25 -17.37 -18.71
C ALA A 145 7.94 -17.08 -17.95
N LEU A 146 7.07 -18.10 -17.83
CA LEU A 146 5.80 -18.01 -17.10
C LEU A 146 6.00 -17.81 -15.59
N ALA A 147 6.98 -18.50 -14.99
CA ALA A 147 7.31 -18.35 -13.57
C ALA A 147 7.92 -16.97 -13.27
N TRP A 148 8.80 -16.45 -14.13
CA TRP A 148 9.36 -15.10 -13.99
C TRP A 148 8.27 -14.03 -14.16
N GLN A 149 7.38 -14.20 -15.16
CA GLN A 149 6.24 -13.31 -15.34
C GLN A 149 5.27 -13.35 -14.15
N ALA A 150 4.94 -14.53 -13.60
CA ALA A 150 4.07 -14.63 -12.44
C ALA A 150 4.62 -13.90 -11.20
N VAL A 151 5.95 -13.86 -11.02
CA VAL A 151 6.59 -13.08 -9.95
C VAL A 151 6.55 -11.58 -10.26
N LEU A 152 6.79 -11.16 -11.51
CA LEU A 152 6.60 -9.76 -11.94
C LEU A 152 5.15 -9.30 -11.71
N ASP A 153 4.16 -10.04 -12.20
CA ASP A 153 2.72 -9.73 -12.07
C ASP A 153 2.25 -9.67 -10.60
N THR A 154 2.99 -10.31 -9.68
CA THR A 154 2.70 -10.31 -8.23
C THR A 154 3.40 -9.18 -7.48
N TYR A 155 4.65 -8.82 -7.85
CA TYR A 155 5.50 -7.94 -7.04
C TYR A 155 5.94 -6.62 -7.72
N ASP A 156 5.91 -6.52 -9.05
CA ASP A 156 6.36 -5.32 -9.81
C ASP A 156 5.30 -4.20 -9.86
N ASN A 157 4.39 -4.16 -8.88
CA ASN A 157 3.33 -3.16 -8.78
C ASN A 157 3.91 -1.81 -8.34
N GLN A 158 4.25 -0.97 -9.31
CA GLN A 158 4.84 0.36 -9.11
C GLN A 158 3.96 1.29 -8.25
N ARG A 159 2.62 1.20 -8.34
CA ARG A 159 1.70 1.97 -7.47
C ARG A 159 1.86 1.56 -6.02
N MET A 160 1.76 0.25 -5.72
CA MET A 160 1.90 -0.25 -4.35
C MET A 160 3.27 0.08 -3.77
N LEU A 161 4.32 0.01 -4.58
CA LEU A 161 5.68 0.37 -4.19
C LEU A 161 5.81 1.87 -3.86
N ALA A 162 5.25 2.75 -4.70
CA ALA A 162 5.22 4.19 -4.45
C ALA A 162 4.43 4.53 -3.16
N SER A 163 3.26 3.93 -2.97
CA SER A 163 2.47 4.06 -1.75
C SER A 163 3.21 3.54 -0.51
N ALA A 164 3.99 2.46 -0.63
CA ALA A 164 4.78 1.92 0.47
C ALA A 164 5.94 2.84 0.88
N TYR A 165 6.64 3.48 -0.07
CA TYR A 165 7.64 4.51 0.24
C TYR A 165 7.01 5.74 0.91
N LEU A 166 5.87 6.22 0.40
CA LEU A 166 5.13 7.32 1.02
C LEU A 166 4.62 6.95 2.43
N ASP A 167 4.16 5.72 2.65
CA ASP A 167 3.75 5.25 3.97
C ASP A 167 4.94 5.10 4.94
N GLN A 168 6.15 4.78 4.48
CA GLN A 168 7.35 4.84 5.35
C GLN A 168 7.66 6.29 5.78
N LEU A 169 7.59 7.25 4.85
CA LEU A 169 7.83 8.66 5.13
C LEU A 169 6.75 9.25 6.07
N LEU A 170 5.47 8.97 5.79
CA LEU A 170 4.34 9.52 6.54
C LEU A 170 4.11 8.86 7.91
N ASN A 171 4.52 7.61 8.08
CA ASN A 171 4.44 6.92 9.37
C ASN A 171 5.76 7.02 10.18
N PHE A 172 6.75 7.80 9.73
CA PHE A 172 8.00 7.99 10.44
C PHE A 172 7.76 8.66 11.79
N LYS A 173 8.26 8.06 12.89
CA LYS A 173 8.06 8.60 14.23
C LYS A 173 8.86 9.90 14.42
N PRO A 174 8.24 11.03 14.80
CA PRO A 174 8.97 12.26 15.05
C PRO A 174 10.04 12.04 16.13
N LEU A 175 11.25 12.57 15.92
CA LEU A 175 12.37 12.39 16.85
C LEU A 175 12.01 12.99 18.23
N GLN A 176 12.12 12.17 19.28
CA GLN A 176 11.78 12.55 20.66
C GLN A 176 13.04 12.79 21.50
N GLY A 177 12.99 13.77 22.40
CA GLY A 177 14.11 14.09 23.31
C GLY A 177 15.19 14.96 22.67
N ARG A 178 16.41 14.94 23.24
CA ARG A 178 17.57 15.62 22.65
C ARG A 178 18.01 14.89 21.37
N ALA A 179 18.17 15.64 20.28
CA ALA A 179 18.69 15.10 19.03
C ALA A 179 20.12 14.58 19.21
N THR A 180 20.34 13.29 18.92
CA THR A 180 21.68 12.70 18.81
C THR A 180 22.11 12.65 17.33
N PRO A 181 23.40 12.77 17.02
CA PRO A 181 23.88 12.72 15.63
C PRO A 181 23.54 11.38 14.96
N GLU A 182 23.51 10.28 15.72
CA GLU A 182 23.05 8.99 15.21
C GLU A 182 21.57 8.99 14.78
N ALA A 183 20.69 9.62 15.56
CA ALA A 183 19.27 9.67 15.24
C ALA A 183 19.01 10.54 14.00
N LEU A 184 19.76 11.64 13.87
CA LEU A 184 19.74 12.50 12.68
C LEU A 184 20.29 11.77 11.44
N ASN A 185 21.40 11.04 11.56
CA ASN A 185 21.94 10.24 10.46
C ASN A 185 20.98 9.10 10.05
N LYS A 186 20.37 8.40 11.01
CA LYS A 186 19.34 7.37 10.73
C LYS A 186 18.11 7.96 10.04
N PHE A 187 17.66 9.15 10.44
CA PHE A 187 16.61 9.91 9.76
C PHE A 187 17.02 10.29 8.33
N LEU A 188 18.21 10.88 8.16
CA LEU A 188 18.73 11.30 6.84
C LEU A 188 18.84 10.11 5.88
N SER A 189 19.44 8.99 6.28
CA SER A 189 19.47 7.77 5.45
C SER A 189 18.07 7.27 5.14
N SER A 190 17.21 7.10 6.15
CA SER A 190 15.86 6.55 5.94
C SER A 190 14.96 7.42 5.06
N VAL A 191 15.10 8.75 5.13
CA VAL A 191 14.32 9.68 4.29
C VAL A 191 14.95 9.84 2.91
N SER A 192 16.27 10.00 2.82
CA SER A 192 16.99 10.10 1.54
C SER A 192 16.79 8.84 0.70
N ASP A 193 16.90 7.65 1.28
CA ASP A 193 16.71 6.39 0.57
C ASP A 193 15.27 6.25 0.05
N ASN A 194 14.26 6.59 0.86
CA ASN A 194 12.85 6.53 0.43
C ASN A 194 12.52 7.58 -0.63
N VAL A 195 13.03 8.81 -0.52
CA VAL A 195 12.82 9.86 -1.53
C VAL A 195 13.56 9.51 -2.84
N ALA A 196 14.80 9.04 -2.78
CA ALA A 196 15.52 8.59 -3.97
C ALA A 196 14.80 7.40 -4.64
N ALA A 197 14.31 6.43 -3.86
CA ALA A 197 13.58 5.28 -4.38
C ALA A 197 12.20 5.63 -4.93
N PHE A 198 11.53 6.67 -4.40
CA PHE A 198 10.30 7.23 -4.98
C PHE A 198 10.57 7.94 -6.31
N ASN A 199 11.58 8.80 -6.38
CA ASN A 199 11.95 9.54 -7.60
C ASN A 199 12.36 8.58 -8.74
N LEU A 200 12.99 7.44 -8.42
CA LEU A 200 13.33 6.39 -9.39
C LEU A 200 12.11 5.72 -10.04
N LEU A 201 10.89 5.92 -9.54
CA LEU A 201 9.64 5.45 -10.17
C LEU A 201 9.15 6.38 -11.30
N ASN A 202 9.77 7.56 -11.49
CA ASN A 202 9.56 8.46 -12.62
C ASN A 202 8.07 8.78 -12.89
N ILE A 203 7.33 9.15 -11.83
CA ILE A 203 5.90 9.41 -11.89
C ILE A 203 5.66 10.78 -12.55
N ARG A 204 4.97 10.82 -13.70
CA ARG A 204 4.73 12.06 -14.47
C ARG A 204 4.09 13.21 -13.68
N GLU A 205 3.35 12.91 -12.61
CA GLU A 205 2.65 13.90 -11.77
C GLU A 205 2.83 13.56 -10.28
N GLU A 206 4.08 13.50 -9.80
CA GLU A 206 4.44 13.20 -8.40
C GLU A 206 3.56 13.94 -7.38
N SER A 207 3.34 15.24 -7.57
CA SER A 207 2.53 16.09 -6.69
C SER A 207 1.05 15.67 -6.64
N GLN A 208 0.46 15.26 -7.78
CA GLN A 208 -0.91 14.75 -7.80
C GLN A 208 -1.03 13.38 -7.14
N PHE A 209 0.01 12.53 -7.25
CA PHE A 209 0.05 11.24 -6.57
C PHE A 209 0.27 11.36 -5.05
N ILE A 210 1.12 12.30 -4.60
CA ILE A 210 1.31 12.60 -3.18
C ILE A 210 0.01 13.16 -2.57
N LEU A 211 -0.66 14.11 -3.25
CA LEU A 211 -1.96 14.62 -2.81
C LEU A 211 -3.04 13.53 -2.80
N PHE A 212 -3.05 12.63 -3.79
CA PHE A 212 -3.90 11.44 -3.78
C PHE A 212 -3.62 10.56 -2.55
N HIS A 213 -2.37 10.20 -2.28
CA HIS A 213 -2.00 9.26 -1.21
C HIS A 213 -2.27 9.86 0.20
N LEU A 214 -2.06 11.17 0.36
CA LEU A 214 -2.47 11.90 1.57
C LEU A 214 -3.98 11.91 1.76
N THR A 215 -4.75 12.17 0.69
CA THR A 215 -6.21 12.31 0.82
C THR A 215 -6.94 10.97 0.93
N ILE A 216 -6.51 9.91 0.25
CA ILE A 216 -7.10 8.57 0.39
C ILE A 216 -6.88 7.97 1.79
N ARG A 217 -5.84 8.39 2.52
CA ARG A 217 -5.64 8.04 3.95
C ARG A 217 -6.69 8.67 4.89
N CYS A 218 -7.42 9.70 4.44
CA CYS A 218 -8.52 10.33 5.20
C CYS A 218 -9.91 9.71 4.90
N LEU A 219 -10.01 8.76 3.97
CA LEU A 219 -11.27 8.10 3.61
C LEU A 219 -11.51 6.84 4.45
N ASP A 220 -12.79 6.45 4.58
CA ASP A 220 -13.19 5.21 5.21
C ASP A 220 -12.74 3.97 4.40
N HIS A 221 -12.55 2.83 5.07
CA HIS A 221 -12.06 1.60 4.46
C HIS A 221 -12.90 1.16 3.25
N HIS A 222 -14.22 1.26 3.33
CA HIS A 222 -15.11 0.74 2.30
C HIS A 222 -15.10 1.63 1.05
N THR A 223 -15.05 2.95 1.18
CA THR A 223 -14.85 3.86 0.04
C THR A 223 -13.46 3.70 -0.58
N ARG A 224 -12.42 3.41 0.21
CA ARG A 224 -11.07 3.09 -0.32
C ARG A 224 -11.06 1.79 -1.12
N GLU A 225 -11.67 0.73 -0.59
CA GLU A 225 -11.82 -0.57 -1.25
C GLU A 225 -12.58 -0.45 -2.59
N LEU A 226 -13.69 0.31 -2.61
CA LEU A 226 -14.45 0.60 -3.83
C LEU A 226 -13.67 1.44 -4.84
N PHE A 227 -12.73 2.29 -4.41
CA PHE A 227 -11.85 3.04 -5.32
C PHE A 227 -10.85 2.10 -6.01
N GLU A 228 -10.12 1.27 -5.25
CA GLU A 228 -9.17 0.32 -5.83
C GLU A 228 -9.86 -0.76 -6.68
N MET A 229 -11.09 -1.17 -6.34
CA MET A 229 -11.89 -2.08 -7.18
C MET A 229 -12.31 -1.45 -8.52
N LYS A 230 -12.54 -0.12 -8.56
CA LYS A 230 -12.91 0.60 -9.80
C LYS A 230 -11.69 0.93 -10.68
N GLN A 231 -10.50 0.97 -10.11
CA GLN A 231 -9.31 1.51 -10.75
C GLN A 231 -8.42 0.40 -11.35
N THR A 232 -7.91 0.61 -12.57
CA THR A 232 -7.01 -0.35 -13.24
C THR A 232 -5.60 -0.32 -12.65
N LYS A 233 -5.00 -1.51 -12.51
CA LYS A 233 -3.74 -1.78 -11.79
C LYS A 233 -2.57 -0.87 -12.19
N ASP A 234 -2.42 -0.61 -13.48
CA ASP A 234 -1.16 -0.10 -14.07
C ASP A 234 -1.12 1.43 -14.19
N SER A 235 -2.13 2.11 -13.66
CA SER A 235 -2.23 3.58 -13.68
C SER A 235 -1.79 4.18 -12.34
N PHE A 236 -1.07 5.31 -12.37
CA PHE A 236 -0.95 6.17 -11.19
C PHE A 236 -2.23 7.01 -11.06
N PRO A 237 -2.94 6.95 -9.92
CA PRO A 237 -4.18 7.68 -9.72
C PRO A 237 -3.90 9.15 -9.37
N THR A 238 -4.65 10.06 -9.99
CA THR A 238 -4.56 11.49 -9.72
C THR A 238 -5.53 11.92 -8.60
N PHE A 239 -5.20 13.01 -7.91
CA PHE A 239 -6.11 13.66 -6.98
C PHE A 239 -7.46 14.07 -7.63
N THR A 240 -7.43 14.43 -8.92
CA THR A 240 -8.62 14.74 -9.72
C THR A 240 -9.53 13.51 -9.94
N ALA A 241 -8.95 12.32 -10.16
CA ALA A 241 -9.70 11.07 -10.28
C ALA A 241 -10.38 10.68 -8.95
N LEU A 242 -9.66 10.79 -7.82
CA LEU A 242 -10.23 10.54 -6.49
C LEU A 242 -11.34 11.54 -6.15
N THR A 243 -11.15 12.83 -6.42
CA THR A 243 -12.18 13.86 -6.20
C THR A 243 -13.44 13.59 -7.02
N LYS A 244 -13.30 13.13 -8.27
CA LYS A 244 -14.43 12.69 -9.09
C LYS A 244 -15.13 11.47 -8.47
N PHE A 245 -14.37 10.44 -8.07
CA PHE A 245 -14.92 9.23 -7.45
C PHE A 245 -15.67 9.51 -6.14
N VAL A 246 -15.12 10.35 -5.25
CA VAL A 246 -15.79 10.73 -3.99
C VAL A 246 -17.11 11.46 -4.26
N ARG A 247 -17.18 12.31 -5.29
CA ARG A 247 -18.42 12.95 -5.73
C ARG A 247 -19.44 11.94 -6.28
N GLU A 248 -18.99 11.00 -7.11
CA GLU A 248 -19.82 9.89 -7.62
C GLU A 248 -20.35 9.02 -6.48
N ARG A 249 -19.51 8.70 -5.47
CA ARG A 249 -19.89 7.93 -4.29
C ARG A 249 -20.89 8.66 -3.40
N ALA A 250 -20.70 9.96 -3.17
CA ALA A 250 -21.65 10.78 -2.42
C ALA A 250 -23.01 10.87 -3.12
N MET A 251 -23.02 11.08 -4.44
CA MET A 251 -24.24 11.06 -5.26
C MET A 251 -24.91 9.67 -5.23
N ALA A 252 -24.15 8.58 -5.33
CA ALA A 252 -24.68 7.22 -5.23
C ALA A 252 -25.30 6.91 -3.85
N LEU A 253 -24.72 7.44 -2.76
CA LEU A 253 -25.32 7.32 -1.42
C LEU A 253 -26.60 8.14 -1.27
N GLN A 254 -26.65 9.35 -1.85
CA GLN A 254 -27.87 10.18 -1.87
C GLN A 254 -28.99 9.52 -2.67
N LEU A 255 -28.67 8.88 -3.80
CA LEU A 255 -29.65 8.18 -4.67
C LEU A 255 -30.06 6.81 -4.13
N ALA A 256 -29.18 6.09 -3.41
CA ALA A 256 -29.50 4.80 -2.81
C ALA A 256 -30.44 4.92 -1.59
N GLY A 257 -30.43 6.07 -0.93
CA GLY A 257 -31.31 6.37 0.21
C GLY A 257 -31.01 5.54 1.47
N THR A 258 -31.90 5.66 2.46
CA THR A 258 -31.89 4.82 3.69
C THR A 258 -33.06 3.83 3.75
N SER A 259 -33.99 3.89 2.79
CA SER A 259 -35.08 2.95 2.61
C SER A 259 -34.98 2.31 1.22
N ASN A 260 -35.02 0.97 1.19
CA ASN A 260 -35.26 0.22 -0.04
C ASN A 260 -36.76 0.35 -0.36
N PRO A 261 -37.17 0.81 -1.57
CA PRO A 261 -38.58 0.98 -1.90
C PRO A 261 -39.40 -0.32 -1.85
N MET A 262 -38.78 -1.50 -1.98
CA MET A 262 -39.45 -2.80 -1.75
C MET A 262 -39.77 -3.10 -0.26
N LEU A 263 -39.23 -2.32 0.68
CA LEU A 263 -39.40 -2.53 2.13
C LEU A 263 -40.25 -1.45 2.82
N GLU A 264 -40.71 -0.41 2.11
CA GLU A 264 -41.54 0.65 2.70
C GLU A 264 -43.00 0.23 2.95
N GLY A 265 -43.45 -0.92 2.43
CA GLY A 265 -44.79 -1.48 2.65
C GLY A 265 -45.11 -1.93 4.09
N SER A 266 -44.36 -1.50 5.10
CA SER A 266 -44.55 -1.91 6.51
C SER A 266 -44.04 -0.87 7.53
N ARG A 267 -44.42 0.40 7.38
CA ARG A 267 -44.42 1.38 8.48
C ARG A 267 -45.75 2.13 8.54
N PRO A 268 -46.54 2.02 9.63
CA PRO A 268 -47.75 2.82 9.78
C PRO A 268 -47.37 4.28 10.05
N SER A 269 -47.77 5.19 9.15
CA SER A 269 -47.81 6.61 9.47
C SER A 269 -48.97 6.85 10.44
N GLY A 270 -48.65 7.19 11.69
CA GLY A 270 -49.64 7.23 12.76
C GLY A 270 -49.08 7.83 14.05
N SER A 271 -49.08 9.16 14.15
CA SER A 271 -48.79 9.88 15.39
C SER A 271 -49.95 9.75 16.36
N PHE A 272 -50.05 8.62 17.05
CA PHE A 272 -50.99 8.39 18.15
C PHE A 272 -50.26 8.06 19.45
N SER A 273 -50.50 8.89 20.46
CA SER A 273 -50.08 8.69 21.84
C SER A 273 -50.81 7.48 22.42
N ASN A 274 -50.12 6.35 22.56
CA ASN A 274 -50.71 5.14 23.09
C ASN A 274 -50.53 5.04 24.62
N PRO A 275 -51.62 4.91 25.42
CA PRO A 275 -51.51 4.63 26.85
C PRO A 275 -50.85 3.28 27.17
N ARG A 276 -50.60 3.03 28.46
CA ARG A 276 -50.02 1.78 28.94
C ARG A 276 -50.99 0.59 28.79
N THR A 277 -50.43 -0.61 28.97
CA THR A 277 -51.09 -1.92 29.17
C THR A 277 -51.70 -2.62 27.96
N SER A 278 -50.94 -3.56 27.39
CA SER A 278 -51.27 -4.99 27.47
C SER A 278 -50.03 -5.83 27.10
N ARG A 279 -50.05 -7.14 27.38
CA ARG A 279 -48.90 -8.05 27.21
C ARG A 279 -49.31 -9.17 26.25
N PRO A 280 -48.61 -9.39 25.12
CA PRO A 280 -49.01 -10.41 24.15
C PRO A 280 -48.82 -11.84 24.71
N PRO A 281 -49.70 -12.79 24.35
CA PRO A 281 -49.59 -14.18 24.80
C PRO A 281 -48.44 -14.91 24.07
N LYS A 282 -47.79 -15.85 24.77
CA LYS A 282 -46.76 -16.71 24.18
C LYS A 282 -47.41 -17.94 23.53
N ILE A 283 -47.37 -18.04 22.22
CA ILE A 283 -47.62 -19.29 21.50
C ILE A 283 -46.48 -20.28 21.82
N LYS A 284 -46.82 -21.53 22.10
CA LYS A 284 -45.85 -22.65 22.23
C LYS A 284 -46.04 -23.58 21.03
N THR A 285 -44.97 -23.83 20.29
CA THR A 285 -44.93 -24.87 19.25
C THR A 285 -43.63 -25.65 19.43
N SER A 286 -43.68 -26.98 19.39
CA SER A 286 -42.63 -27.84 19.95
C SER A 286 -42.35 -29.06 19.07
N LEU A 287 -41.16 -29.13 18.48
CA LEU A 287 -40.59 -30.35 17.89
C LEU A 287 -39.06 -30.41 18.14
N ILE A 288 -38.62 -31.47 18.83
CA ILE A 288 -37.48 -32.36 18.49
C ILE A 288 -36.17 -31.64 18.08
N THR A 289 -35.19 -31.36 18.96
CA THR A 289 -34.08 -32.26 19.44
C THR A 289 -33.34 -33.01 18.31
N ASN A 290 -32.02 -33.21 18.23
CA ASN A 290 -30.85 -32.95 19.09
C ASN A 290 -29.59 -33.23 18.20
N LYS A 291 -28.37 -32.74 18.40
CA LYS A 291 -27.70 -31.89 19.43
C LYS A 291 -27.03 -30.71 18.67
N SER A 292 -25.82 -30.16 18.89
CA SER A 292 -24.76 -30.22 19.93
C SER A 292 -23.83 -28.99 19.79
N SER A 293 -24.03 -27.94 20.59
CA SER A 293 -23.03 -26.91 20.96
C SER A 293 -23.59 -26.08 22.12
N PRO A 294 -22.85 -25.80 23.20
CA PRO A 294 -23.42 -25.17 24.39
C PRO A 294 -23.52 -23.64 24.27
N PRO A 295 -24.73 -23.04 24.26
CA PRO A 295 -24.86 -21.60 24.44
C PRO A 295 -24.50 -21.24 25.90
N LYS A 296 -23.58 -20.29 26.09
CA LYS A 296 -23.25 -19.76 27.42
C LYS A 296 -24.43 -18.97 27.99
N ASN A 297 -25.33 -19.64 28.70
CA ASN A 297 -26.46 -18.98 29.34
C ASN A 297 -26.02 -18.29 30.64
N ASN A 298 -26.49 -17.07 30.86
CA ASN A 298 -26.30 -16.35 32.12
C ASN A 298 -27.12 -17.03 33.23
N GLN A 299 -26.45 -17.71 34.16
CA GLN A 299 -26.69 -17.61 35.62
C GLN A 299 -25.79 -18.58 36.39
N GLN A 300 -24.85 -18.03 37.15
CA GLN A 300 -24.42 -18.63 38.43
C GLN A 300 -24.59 -17.55 39.50
N SER A 301 -25.64 -17.72 40.30
CA SER A 301 -25.91 -16.92 41.48
C SER A 301 -25.09 -17.45 42.66
N ASN A 302 -24.39 -16.56 43.37
CA ASN A 302 -24.46 -16.45 44.84
C ASN A 302 -23.51 -15.35 45.36
N PRO A 303 -23.75 -14.80 46.57
CA PRO A 303 -24.93 -14.92 47.40
C PRO A 303 -25.67 -13.57 47.60
N SER A 304 -26.73 -13.63 48.38
CA SER A 304 -27.50 -12.52 48.97
C SER A 304 -26.76 -11.19 49.21
N ASN A 305 -27.27 -10.13 48.59
CA ASN A 305 -27.43 -8.84 49.26
C ASN A 305 -28.66 -8.13 48.66
N VAL A 306 -29.68 -7.89 49.48
CA VAL A 306 -30.85 -7.08 49.09
C VAL A 306 -30.42 -5.62 49.20
N SER A 307 -29.73 -5.13 48.17
CA SER A 307 -29.15 -3.78 48.16
C SER A 307 -30.25 -2.72 48.03
N SER A 308 -30.79 -2.30 49.17
CA SER A 308 -31.62 -1.11 49.31
C SER A 308 -30.95 0.09 48.63
N CYS A 309 -31.72 0.95 47.96
CA CYS A 309 -31.16 2.10 47.25
C CYS A 309 -30.35 3.02 48.19
N VAL A 310 -29.09 3.31 47.85
CA VAL A 310 -28.17 4.08 48.73
C VAL A 310 -28.71 5.45 49.13
N ALA A 311 -29.48 6.11 48.26
CA ALA A 311 -30.00 7.45 48.51
C ALA A 311 -31.22 7.48 49.46
N CYS A 312 -32.11 6.48 49.41
CA CYS A 312 -33.37 6.49 50.17
C CYS A 312 -33.58 5.28 51.11
N LYS A 313 -32.67 4.30 51.10
CA LYS A 313 -32.68 3.06 51.90
C LYS A 313 -33.92 2.17 51.73
N GLY A 314 -34.77 2.43 50.74
CA GLY A 314 -35.91 1.60 50.35
C GLY A 314 -35.60 0.55 49.27
N GLU A 315 -36.67 -0.04 48.73
CA GLU A 315 -36.69 -1.08 47.67
C GLU A 315 -35.64 -0.91 46.55
N PRO A 316 -35.09 -2.00 45.99
CA PRO A 316 -34.03 -1.93 44.99
C PRO A 316 -34.53 -1.39 43.64
N HIS A 317 -34.03 -0.21 43.25
CA HIS A 317 -34.28 0.42 41.96
C HIS A 317 -33.00 1.03 41.37
N HIS A 318 -33.04 1.39 40.09
CA HIS A 318 -31.94 2.08 39.41
C HIS A 318 -31.78 3.49 39.99
N LEU A 319 -30.54 3.96 40.22
CA LEU A 319 -30.32 5.25 40.90
C LEU A 319 -30.92 6.45 40.15
N LEU A 320 -30.96 6.41 38.81
CA LEU A 320 -31.64 7.42 37.97
C LEU A 320 -33.15 7.53 38.25
N ASN A 321 -33.77 6.48 38.80
CA ASN A 321 -35.20 6.41 39.11
C ASN A 321 -35.50 6.78 40.57
N CYS A 322 -34.48 7.16 41.37
CA CYS A 322 -34.65 7.59 42.75
C CYS A 322 -34.92 9.10 42.82
N SER A 323 -36.07 9.51 43.37
CA SER A 323 -36.39 10.92 43.61
C SER A 323 -35.35 11.61 44.49
N VAL A 324 -35.06 11.02 45.66
CA VAL A 324 -34.09 11.54 46.65
C VAL A 324 -32.69 11.74 46.06
N PHE A 325 -32.26 10.87 45.13
CA PHE A 325 -30.98 11.02 44.41
C PHE A 325 -31.03 12.13 43.34
N ASN A 326 -32.19 12.33 42.72
CA ASN A 326 -32.39 13.40 41.73
C ASN A 326 -32.64 14.78 42.36
N GLU A 327 -32.98 14.83 43.65
CA GLU A 327 -33.20 16.04 44.45
C GLU A 327 -31.94 16.52 45.20
N THR A 328 -31.01 15.62 45.58
CA THR A 328 -29.75 16.00 46.28
C THR A 328 -28.79 16.82 45.43
N SER A 329 -27.88 17.59 46.03
CA SER A 329 -26.93 18.42 45.26
C SER A 329 -25.88 17.60 44.48
N GLY A 330 -25.32 18.20 43.43
CA GLY A 330 -24.26 17.57 42.61
C GLY A 330 -22.91 17.33 43.32
N GLN A 331 -22.75 17.80 44.56
CA GLN A 331 -21.62 17.43 45.42
C GLN A 331 -21.99 16.24 46.32
N GLU A 332 -23.17 16.26 46.93
CA GLU A 332 -23.68 15.16 47.76
C GLU A 332 -23.86 13.87 46.98
N ARG A 333 -24.42 13.91 45.76
CA ARG A 333 -24.51 12.74 44.87
C ARG A 333 -23.14 12.08 44.65
N ARG A 334 -22.08 12.88 44.45
CA ARG A 334 -20.71 12.36 44.31
C ARG A 334 -20.16 11.78 45.61
N ASN A 335 -20.49 12.35 46.76
CA ASN A 335 -20.11 11.77 48.06
C ASN A 335 -20.85 10.45 48.36
N LEU A 336 -22.13 10.34 48.03
CA LEU A 336 -22.90 9.09 48.13
C LEU A 336 -22.32 7.99 47.22
N LEU A 337 -21.87 8.33 46.02
CA LEU A 337 -21.31 7.39 45.06
C LEU A 337 -19.88 6.91 45.39
N LYS A 338 -19.10 7.63 46.23
CA LYS A 338 -17.73 7.22 46.61
C LYS A 338 -17.67 5.84 47.27
N ASN A 339 -18.68 5.52 48.08
CA ASN A 339 -18.72 4.29 48.88
C ASN A 339 -19.66 3.24 48.28
N TRP A 340 -20.09 3.42 47.03
CA TRP A 340 -21.08 2.56 46.38
C TRP A 340 -20.44 1.61 45.36
N ALA A 341 -20.71 0.31 45.51
CA ALA A 341 -20.05 -0.77 44.76
C ALA A 341 -20.60 -0.99 43.34
N GLY A 342 -20.81 0.08 42.56
CA GLY A 342 -21.30 0.03 41.18
C GLY A 342 -20.62 1.07 40.28
N CYS A 343 -20.93 1.04 38.98
CA CYS A 343 -20.30 1.94 38.01
C CYS A 343 -20.81 3.39 38.16
N ILE A 344 -19.92 4.30 38.57
CA ILE A 344 -20.21 5.74 38.73
C ILE A 344 -20.73 6.37 37.41
N ASN A 345 -20.23 5.96 36.25
CA ASN A 345 -20.63 6.51 34.95
C ASN A 345 -22.03 6.03 34.51
N CYS A 346 -22.43 4.81 34.86
CA CYS A 346 -23.66 4.18 34.39
C CYS A 346 -24.75 4.05 35.46
N LEU A 347 -24.43 4.38 36.72
CA LEU A 347 -25.33 4.38 37.89
C LEU A 347 -26.09 3.04 38.08
N SER A 348 -25.44 1.95 37.65
CA SER A 348 -25.95 0.59 37.72
C SER A 348 -24.97 -0.37 38.43
N HIS A 349 -25.52 -1.36 39.15
CA HIS A 349 -24.75 -2.47 39.74
C HIS A 349 -24.29 -3.52 38.72
N LYS A 350 -24.73 -3.45 37.45
CA LYS A 350 -24.50 -4.50 36.44
C LYS A 350 -23.05 -4.63 35.96
N HIS A 351 -22.20 -3.67 36.28
CA HIS A 351 -20.75 -3.74 36.14
C HIS A 351 -20.09 -2.78 37.14
N GLN A 352 -18.86 -3.07 37.52
CA GLN A 352 -18.02 -2.18 38.31
C GLN A 352 -16.94 -1.61 37.39
N ASN A 353 -16.64 -0.31 37.53
CA ASN A 353 -15.52 0.29 36.81
C ASN A 353 -14.22 -0.15 37.48
N ALA A 354 -13.41 -0.93 36.77
CA ALA A 354 -12.04 -1.19 37.18
C ALA A 354 -11.22 0.12 37.15
N THR A 355 -10.52 0.40 38.25
CA THR A 355 -9.40 1.35 38.35
C THR A 355 -9.58 2.73 37.70
N MET A 356 -10.04 3.73 38.48
CA MET A 356 -9.49 5.08 38.31
C MET A 356 -8.06 5.10 38.85
N HIS A 357 -7.07 5.27 37.99
CA HIS A 357 -5.73 5.65 38.43
C HIS A 357 -5.70 7.10 38.93
N LEU A 358 -4.84 7.36 39.90
CA LEU A 358 -4.77 8.61 40.66
C LEU A 358 -4.38 9.81 39.80
N TYR A 359 -5.26 10.80 39.70
CA TYR A 359 -4.92 12.15 39.21
C TYR A 359 -4.55 13.05 40.40
N THR A 360 -3.43 12.73 41.07
CA THR A 360 -2.95 13.48 42.24
C THR A 360 -2.25 14.78 41.84
N GLN A 361 -2.95 15.89 42.05
CA GLN A 361 -2.46 17.22 42.47
C GLN A 361 -1.02 17.59 42.07
N ALA A 362 -0.87 18.49 41.10
CA ALA A 362 0.30 19.35 41.00
C ALA A 362 0.11 20.58 41.93
N PRO A 363 1.05 20.88 42.84
CA PRO A 363 0.95 22.06 43.71
C PRO A 363 1.34 23.34 42.97
N LEU A 364 0.60 24.42 43.22
CA LEU A 364 0.93 25.77 42.75
C LEU A 364 2.05 26.37 43.62
N MET A 365 3.24 26.54 43.05
CA MET A 365 4.29 27.39 43.60
C MET A 365 3.96 28.86 43.31
N LEU A 366 3.57 29.62 44.33
CA LEU A 366 3.63 31.09 44.31
C LEU A 366 5.01 31.53 44.85
N PRO A 367 5.64 32.58 44.28
CA PRO A 367 6.97 32.99 44.68
C PRO A 367 6.97 33.68 46.04
N ALA A 368 7.89 33.29 46.92
CA ALA A 368 8.19 34.04 48.14
C ALA A 368 9.03 35.28 47.78
N MET A 369 8.61 36.45 48.25
CA MET A 369 9.47 37.63 48.29
C MET A 369 10.49 37.47 49.41
N GLN A 370 11.74 37.88 49.17
CA GLN A 370 12.72 38.06 50.24
C GLN A 370 13.59 39.27 49.92
N GLN A 371 13.71 40.16 50.89
CA GLN A 371 14.46 41.42 50.81
C GLN A 371 15.65 41.40 51.77
N ASP A 372 16.58 42.32 51.49
CA ASP A 372 17.61 42.89 52.37
C ASP A 372 18.87 42.07 52.71
N ALA A 373 19.96 42.84 52.89
CA ALA A 373 21.36 42.48 53.16
C ALA A 373 22.10 41.71 52.02
N ILE A 374 23.25 42.17 51.51
CA ILE A 374 24.13 43.32 51.87
C ILE A 374 24.44 44.14 50.61
#